data_AF-A0A349X555-F1
#
_entry.id   AF-A0A349X555-F1
#
_cell.length_a   1.000
_cell.length_b   1.000
_cell.length_c   1.000
_cell.angle_alpha   90.00
_cell.angle_beta   90.00
_cell.angle_gamma   90.00
#
_symmetry.space_group_name_H-M   'P 1'
#
loop_
_entity.id
_entity.type
_entity.pdbx_description
1 polymer ?
#
loop_
_entity_poly.entity_id
_entity_poly.type
_entity_poly.pdbx_seq_one_letter_code
_entity_poly.pdbx_strand_id
1 'polypeptide(L)'
;MNNAHVLDELDMPPATLTREWVVTIDTPTAGVDGVLKALEENLSITQGPYDCCSYVRDSGYQRFRALEGSHAGAEGTVQETRASQIVISIPTDAALLSKAFEVIFKAHVN
;
A
#
# COMPACT_ATOMS: atom_id res chain seq x y z
N MET A 1 22.50 38.01 30.89
CA MET A 1 22.11 37.57 29.53
C MET A 1 22.33 36.07 29.50
N ASN A 2 21.25 35.29 29.48
CA ASN A 2 21.32 33.83 29.40
C ASN A 2 20.86 33.47 27.98
N ASN A 3 21.82 33.14 27.10
CA ASN A 3 21.53 32.62 25.75
C ASN A 3 21.28 31.12 25.86
N ALA A 4 20.21 30.71 26.55
CA ALA A 4 19.71 29.35 26.38
C ALA A 4 19.01 29.31 25.02
N HIS A 5 19.55 28.54 24.08
CA HIS A 5 18.89 28.34 22.80
C HIS A 5 17.72 27.37 23.02
N VAL A 6 16.60 27.60 22.34
CA VAL A 6 15.38 26.76 22.44
C VAL A 6 15.65 25.27 22.14
N LEU A 7 16.77 24.96 21.47
CA LEU A 7 17.21 23.60 21.17
C LEU A 7 17.94 22.91 22.34
N ASP A 8 18.40 23.66 23.34
CA ASP A 8 19.09 23.12 24.52
C ASP A 8 18.12 22.41 25.49
N GLU A 9 16.81 22.61 25.31
CA GLU A 9 15.73 21.97 26.07
C GLU A 9 15.04 20.83 25.29
N LEU A 10 15.52 20.52 24.08
CA LEU A 10 14.92 19.51 23.21
C LEU A 10 15.28 18.08 23.68
N ASP A 11 14.51 17.56 24.62
CA ASP A 11 14.53 16.14 25.00
C ASP A 11 13.64 15.34 24.05
N MET A 12 14.23 14.80 22.97
CA MET A 12 13.54 13.91 22.04
C MET A 12 13.92 12.45 22.31
N PRO A 13 12.95 11.53 22.24
CA PRO A 13 13.27 10.11 22.27
C PRO A 13 14.25 9.76 21.14
N PRO A 14 15.14 8.78 21.35
CA PRO A 14 16.11 8.39 20.34
C PRO A 14 15.40 7.94 19.07
N ALA A 15 15.88 8.41 17.92
CA ALA A 15 15.43 7.91 16.62
C ALA A 15 15.83 6.44 16.48
N THR A 16 14.87 5.59 16.12
CA THR A 16 15.10 4.17 15.88
C THR A 16 14.98 3.85 14.39
N LEU A 17 15.77 2.88 13.93
CA LEU A 17 15.65 2.32 12.59
C LEU A 17 15.07 0.91 12.71
N THR A 18 13.94 0.67 12.07
CA THR A 18 13.28 -0.63 12.01
C THR A 18 13.24 -1.14 10.58
N ARG A 19 13.19 -2.46 10.43
CA ARG A 19 12.89 -3.09 9.13
C ARG A 19 11.38 -3.13 8.95
N GLU A 20 10.93 -2.83 7.75
CA GLU A 20 9.55 -2.96 7.32
C GLU A 20 9.51 -3.63 5.96
N TRP A 21 8.39 -4.27 5.64
CA TRP A 21 8.07 -4.68 4.29
C TRP A 21 7.19 -3.63 3.64
N VAL A 22 7.56 -3.25 2.42
CA VAL A 22 6.74 -2.39 1.57
C VAL A 22 5.95 -3.28 0.63
N VAL A 23 4.63 -3.16 0.67
CA VAL A 23 3.72 -3.86 -0.23
C VAL A 23 3.17 -2.85 -1.23
N THR A 24 3.38 -3.12 -2.52
CA THR A 24 2.86 -2.32 -3.63
C THR A 24 1.79 -3.10 -4.37
N ILE A 25 0.63 -2.50 -4.54
CA ILE A 25 -0.54 -3.11 -5.19
C ILE A 25 -0.88 -2.25 -6.40
N ASP A 26 -0.72 -2.81 -7.60
CA ASP A 26 -1.11 -2.15 -8.84
C ASP A 26 -2.50 -2.64 -9.26
N THR A 27 -3.48 -1.74 -9.26
CA THR A 27 -4.89 -2.08 -9.49
C THR A 27 -5.52 -1.10 -10.49
N PRO A 28 -6.56 -1.50 -11.26
CA PRO A 28 -7.33 -0.54 -12.04
C PRO A 28 -7.78 0.62 -11.14
N THR A 29 -7.74 1.86 -11.64
CA THR A 29 -8.08 3.05 -10.81
C THR A 29 -9.45 2.93 -10.14
N ALA A 30 -10.42 2.29 -10.79
CA ALA A 30 -11.76 2.04 -10.23
C ALA A 30 -11.78 1.05 -9.03
N GLY A 31 -10.73 0.25 -8.85
CA GLY A 31 -10.59 -0.71 -7.77
C GLY A 31 -9.92 -0.15 -6.51
N VAL A 32 -9.33 1.04 -6.57
CA VAL A 32 -8.54 1.63 -5.47
C VAL A 32 -9.34 1.72 -4.18
N ASP A 33 -10.52 2.33 -4.23
CA ASP A 33 -11.37 2.54 -3.04
C ASP A 33 -11.80 1.21 -2.41
N GLY A 34 -12.07 0.19 -3.22
CA GLY A 34 -12.44 -1.14 -2.75
C GLY A 34 -11.30 -1.83 -2.01
N VAL A 35 -10.09 -1.74 -2.55
CA VAL A 35 -8.89 -2.32 -1.92
C VAL A 35 -8.54 -1.56 -0.64
N LEU A 36 -8.54 -0.22 -0.65
CA LEU A 36 -8.25 0.59 0.53
C LEU A 36 -9.22 0.28 1.67
N LYS A 37 -10.52 0.31 1.40
CA LYS A 37 -11.54 -0.02 2.39
C LYS A 37 -11.32 -1.41 2.99
N ALA A 38 -11.01 -2.41 2.16
CA ALA A 38 -10.75 -3.76 2.64
C ALA A 38 -9.51 -3.83 3.54
N LEU A 39 -8.44 -3.10 3.21
CA LEU A 39 -7.25 -2.99 4.05
C LEU A 39 -7.59 -2.35 5.41
N GLU A 40 -8.29 -1.22 5.40
CA GLU A 40 -8.69 -0.46 6.59
C GLU A 40 -9.58 -1.28 7.54
N GLU A 41 -10.52 -2.06 7.00
CA GLU A 41 -11.43 -2.88 7.80
C GLU A 41 -10.76 -4.12 8.41
N ASN A 42 -9.65 -4.60 7.84
CA ASN A 42 -9.08 -5.90 8.18
C ASN A 42 -7.67 -5.83 8.78
N LEU A 43 -6.94 -4.74 8.57
CA LEU A 43 -5.54 -4.60 8.99
C LEU A 43 -5.35 -3.33 9.82
N SER A 44 -4.54 -3.43 10.86
CA SER A 44 -4.04 -2.25 11.57
C SER A 44 -2.67 -1.88 10.99
N ILE A 45 -2.66 -0.88 10.10
CA ILE A 45 -1.47 -0.41 9.40
C ILE A 45 -1.02 0.88 10.07
N THR A 46 -0.24 0.73 11.15
CA THR A 46 0.11 1.85 12.01
C THR A 46 1.46 2.48 11.67
N GLN A 47 1.53 3.81 11.67
CA GLN A 47 2.78 4.55 11.65
C GLN A 47 2.74 5.62 12.75
N GLY A 48 3.49 5.39 13.84
CA GLY A 48 3.41 6.25 15.02
C GLY A 48 1.98 6.27 15.60
N PRO A 49 1.36 7.44 15.82
CA PRO A 49 0.02 7.55 16.38
C PRO A 49 -1.12 7.42 15.34
N TYR A 50 -0.81 7.05 14.09
CA TYR A 50 -1.77 6.95 13.00
C TYR A 50 -2.01 5.50 12.61
N ASP A 51 -3.26 5.14 12.31
CA ASP A 51 -3.67 3.85 11.74
C ASP A 51 -4.21 4.07 10.31
N CYS A 52 -4.40 2.98 9.56
CA CYS A 52 -4.87 2.99 8.18
C CYS A 52 -3.92 3.75 7.22
N CYS A 53 -2.62 3.78 7.55
CA CYS A 53 -1.63 4.51 6.77
C CYS A 53 -1.40 3.84 5.41
N SER A 54 -1.71 4.56 4.33
CA SER A 54 -1.43 4.14 2.96
C SER A 54 -1.07 5.35 2.09
N TYR A 55 -0.45 5.09 0.94
CA TYR A 55 -0.15 6.09 -0.07
C TYR A 55 -0.61 5.62 -1.43
N VAL A 56 -1.31 6.49 -2.18
CA VAL A 56 -1.78 6.20 -3.53
C VAL A 56 -1.00 7.02 -4.54
N ARG A 57 -0.38 6.34 -5.50
CA ARG A 57 0.11 6.93 -6.74
C ARG A 57 -0.97 6.74 -7.79
N ASP A 58 -1.36 7.81 -8.46
CA ASP A 58 -2.42 7.77 -9.45
C ASP A 58 -1.93 8.21 -10.84
N SER A 59 -2.82 8.18 -11.83
CA SER A 59 -2.58 8.62 -13.22
C SER A 59 -1.59 7.75 -14.01
N GLY A 60 -1.54 6.45 -13.70
CA GLY A 60 -0.77 5.45 -14.45
C GLY A 60 -1.61 4.66 -15.46
N TYR A 61 -0.92 3.76 -16.17
CA TYR A 61 -1.55 2.78 -17.05
C TYR A 61 -0.90 1.42 -16.85
N GLN A 62 -1.71 0.36 -16.85
CA GLN A 62 -1.27 -1.02 -16.98
C GLN A 62 -1.46 -1.48 -18.42
N ARG A 63 -0.48 -2.20 -18.95
CA ARG A 63 -0.51 -2.76 -20.31
C ARG A 63 -0.26 -4.25 -20.24
N PHE A 64 -1.15 -5.03 -20.84
CA PHE A 64 -1.07 -6.48 -20.81
C PHE A 64 -1.71 -7.09 -22.05
N ARG A 65 -1.43 -8.36 -22.31
CA ARG A 65 -2.12 -9.17 -23.31
C ARG A 65 -2.80 -10.30 -22.56
N ALA A 66 -4.12 -10.35 -22.61
CA ALA A 66 -4.88 -11.43 -22.01
C ALA A 66 -4.49 -12.77 -22.66
N LEU A 67 -4.12 -13.74 -21.84
CA LEU A 67 -3.79 -15.11 -22.26
C LEU A 67 -4.95 -16.05 -21.91
N GLU A 68 -4.88 -17.28 -22.42
CA GLU A 68 -5.80 -18.34 -22.04
C GLU A 68 -5.78 -18.54 -20.52
N GLY A 69 -6.97 -18.66 -19.90
CA GLY A 69 -7.12 -18.71 -18.44
C GLY A 69 -7.25 -17.36 -17.74
N SER A 70 -7.14 -16.23 -18.45
CA SER A 70 -7.55 -14.93 -17.92
C SER A 70 -9.08 -14.78 -17.88
N HIS A 71 -9.60 -13.83 -17.11
CA HIS A 71 -11.05 -13.58 -17.01
C HIS A 71 -11.70 -13.22 -18.36
N ALA A 72 -10.97 -12.52 -19.22
CA ALA A 72 -11.43 -12.11 -20.55
C ALA A 72 -11.12 -13.14 -21.67
N GLY A 73 -10.41 -14.23 -21.36
CA GLY A 73 -9.91 -15.17 -22.37
C GLY A 73 -8.78 -14.60 -23.25
N ALA A 74 -8.35 -15.35 -24.26
CA ALA A 74 -7.25 -14.94 -25.13
C ALA A 74 -7.69 -13.90 -26.18
N GLU A 75 -7.54 -12.61 -25.88
CA GLU A 75 -8.01 -11.50 -26.74
C GLU A 75 -7.08 -11.14 -27.93
N GLY A 76 -5.89 -11.76 -28.01
CA GLY A 76 -4.96 -11.63 -29.15
C GLY A 76 -4.35 -10.23 -29.35
N THR A 77 -4.75 -9.22 -28.58
CA THR A 77 -4.33 -7.82 -28.67
C THR A 77 -3.78 -7.32 -27.33
N VAL A 78 -2.99 -6.24 -27.35
CA VAL A 78 -2.49 -5.59 -26.13
C VAL A 78 -3.56 -4.62 -25.64
N GLN A 79 -3.99 -4.80 -24.40
CA GLN A 79 -4.88 -3.91 -23.68
C GLN A 79 -4.10 -2.85 -22.92
N GLU A 80 -4.76 -1.71 -22.72
CA GLU A 80 -4.29 -0.63 -21.85
C GLU A 80 -5.45 -0.20 -20.95
N THR A 81 -5.20 -0.14 -19.65
CA THR A 81 -6.19 0.29 -18.66
C THR A 81 -5.57 1.33 -17.72
N ARG A 82 -6.39 2.27 -17.25
CA ARG A 82 -5.98 3.23 -16.21
C ARG A 82 -5.73 2.48 -14.91
N ALA A 83 -4.58 2.74 -14.30
CA ALA A 83 -4.15 2.05 -13.10
C ALA A 83 -3.52 3.01 -12.10
N SER A 84 -3.63 2.63 -10.84
CA SER A 84 -3.08 3.34 -9.70
C SER A 84 -2.33 2.33 -8.82
N GLN A 85 -1.36 2.81 -8.05
CA GLN A 85 -0.55 1.99 -7.16
C GLN A 85 -0.84 2.38 -5.71
N ILE A 86 -1.28 1.42 -4.90
CA ILE A 86 -1.41 1.55 -3.46
C ILE A 86 -0.11 1.05 -2.81
N VAL A 87 0.42 1.82 -1.87
CA VAL A 87 1.63 1.50 -1.12
C VAL A 87 1.31 1.49 0.37
N ILE A 88 1.64 0.38 1.03
CA ILE A 88 1.60 0.26 2.49
C ILE A 88 2.95 -0.23 3.00
N SER A 89 3.29 0.19 4.21
CA SER A 89 4.42 -0.36 4.97
C SER A 89 3.89 -1.14 6.16
N ILE A 90 4.38 -2.34 6.34
CA ILE A 90 4.02 -3.20 7.47
C ILE A 90 5.28 -3.68 8.19
N PRO A 91 5.20 -3.99 9.50
CA PRO A 91 6.25 -4.72 10.20
C PRO A 91 6.65 -6.00 9.45
N THR A 92 7.90 -6.44 9.59
CA THR A 92 8.37 -7.71 9.02
C THR A 92 7.82 -8.91 9.79
N ASP A 93 6.50 -9.07 9.79
CA ASP A 93 5.72 -10.14 10.39
C ASP A 93 5.03 -10.94 9.29
N ALA A 94 5.46 -12.19 9.13
CA ALA A 94 4.95 -13.09 8.10
C ALA A 94 3.44 -13.34 8.22
N ALA A 95 2.89 -13.39 9.43
CA ALA A 95 1.45 -13.62 9.62
C ALA A 95 0.65 -12.40 9.16
N LEU A 96 1.13 -11.19 9.46
CA LEU A 96 0.53 -9.95 8.98
C LEU A 96 0.62 -9.84 7.45
N LEU A 97 1.76 -10.19 6.84
CA LEU A 97 1.91 -10.20 5.39
C LEU A 97 0.97 -11.20 4.73
N SER A 98 0.87 -12.42 5.26
CA SER A 98 -0.09 -13.43 4.77
C SER A 98 -1.53 -12.92 4.84
N LYS A 99 -1.92 -12.31 5.95
CA LYS A 99 -3.25 -11.70 6.10
C LYS A 99 -3.46 -10.56 5.10
N ALA A 100 -2.45 -9.72 4.86
CA ALA A 100 -2.52 -8.66 3.88
C ALA A 100 -2.78 -9.22 2.48
N PHE A 101 -2.07 -10.28 2.06
CA PHE A 101 -2.31 -10.94 0.79
C PHE A 101 -3.72 -11.51 0.67
N GLU A 102 -4.24 -12.15 1.72
CA GLU A 102 -5.62 -12.66 1.71
C GLU A 102 -6.65 -11.55 1.51
N VAL A 103 -6.48 -10.41 2.18
CA VAL A 103 -7.37 -9.24 2.04
C VAL A 103 -7.26 -8.65 0.64
N ILE A 104 -6.03 -8.43 0.18
CA ILE A 104 -5.75 -7.86 -1.15
C ILE A 104 -6.35 -8.76 -2.24
N PHE A 105 -6.08 -10.06 -2.25
CA PHE A 105 -6.59 -10.95 -3.29
C PHE A 105 -8.11 -11.13 -3.28
N LYS A 106 -8.78 -10.93 -2.13
CA LYS A 106 -10.25 -10.93 -2.07
C LYS A 106 -10.86 -9.64 -2.59
N ALA A 107 -10.21 -8.49 -2.36
CA ALA A 107 -10.73 -7.18 -2.71
C ALA A 107 -10.28 -6.71 -4.10
N HIS A 108 -9.13 -7.18 -4.55
CA HIS A 108 -8.57 -6.82 -5.85
C HIS A 108 -9.44 -7.45 -6.94
N VAL A 109 -10.01 -6.58 -7.77
CA VAL A 109 -10.81 -7.01 -8.91
C VAL A 109 -9.90 -7.78 -9.88
N ASN A 110 -10.35 -8.96 -10.31
CA ASN A 110 -9.73 -9.70 -11.42
C ASN A 110 -10.10 -9.06 -12.76
#